data_AF-A0A954GC71-F1
#
_entry.id   AF-A0A954GC71-F1
#
_cell.length_a   1.000
_cell.length_b   1.000
_cell.length_c   1.000
_cell.angle_alpha   90.00
_cell.angle_beta   90.00
_cell.angle_gamma   90.00
#
_symmetry.space_group_name_H-M   'P 1'
#
loop_
_entity.id
_entity.type
_entity.pdbx_description
1 polymer ?
#
loop_
_entity_poly.entity_id
_entity_poly.type
_entity_poly.pdbx_seq_one_letter_code
_entity_poly.pdbx_strand_id
1 'polypeptide(L)'
;MRHGSMMDPPNRFEVNRCEPDFDHVQDDEEYLSQLYRRQIEYLPDQTRSIVATNDSPDIPFRYSVNLYRGCAHGCSYCYARNTHEYLGLNAGLDFETRILVKHEAPQLLREWLSRDNWSPEPIMFSGVTDCYQPAERRFQLMRSCLEVAVECGQPVGIITKNALILRDLDLLSSLAKRRLVNAFISITSLDDKLAREMEPRTSTPAARLRAVETLSNAGVPVGVMVAPVIPGLNDVEIPRILEAAKQAGAQSASWVLLRLPLTVEPVFQEWLQRTQPSTAEKVLALIRQTRDGQMYDSEWGQRQRGSGPIAEQIRSVFQIFSRKNGLEGCLPSLDTAQFVRPLPKTGQLRLF
;
A
#
# COMPACT_ATOMS: atom_id res chain seq x y z
N MET A 1 -6.58 14.18 -15.14
CA MET A 1 -5.97 13.54 -13.95
C MET A 1 -4.82 12.67 -14.44
N ARG A 2 -3.66 12.60 -13.76
CA ARG A 2 -2.56 11.70 -14.20
C ARG A 2 -2.83 10.30 -13.67
N HIS A 3 -2.77 9.28 -14.52
CA HIS A 3 -3.00 7.87 -14.18
C HIS A 3 -1.69 7.07 -14.15
N GLY A 4 -1.65 6.04 -13.31
CA GLY A 4 -0.49 5.13 -13.26
C GLY A 4 -0.51 4.11 -14.38
N SER A 5 -1.70 3.68 -14.78
CA SER A 5 -1.95 2.86 -15.96
C SER A 5 -2.61 3.70 -17.06
N MET A 6 -2.22 3.48 -18.31
CA MET A 6 -2.90 4.01 -19.50
C MET A 6 -3.49 2.87 -20.34
N MET A 7 -3.79 1.74 -19.71
CA MET A 7 -4.30 0.56 -20.39
C MET A 7 -5.50 -0.06 -19.65
N ASP A 8 -6.34 -0.76 -20.40
CA ASP A 8 -7.39 -1.63 -19.89
C ASP A 8 -7.02 -3.08 -20.24
N PRO A 9 -6.11 -3.71 -19.46
CA PRO A 9 -5.73 -5.09 -19.73
C PRO A 9 -6.96 -5.99 -19.58
N PRO A 10 -7.09 -7.05 -20.39
CA PRO A 10 -8.20 -7.97 -20.25
C PRO A 10 -8.20 -8.59 -18.84
N ASN A 11 -9.39 -8.74 -18.27
CA ASN A 11 -9.56 -9.46 -17.02
C ASN A 11 -9.42 -10.96 -17.30
N ARG A 12 -8.47 -11.62 -16.62
CA ARG A 12 -8.18 -13.05 -16.79
C ARG A 12 -9.35 -14.01 -16.53
N PHE A 13 -10.37 -13.57 -15.80
CA PHE A 13 -11.53 -14.39 -15.42
C PHE A 13 -12.73 -14.17 -16.33
N GLU A 14 -12.71 -13.13 -17.17
CA GLU A 14 -13.77 -12.85 -18.12
C GLU A 14 -13.58 -13.68 -19.39
N VAL A 15 -14.66 -14.30 -19.86
CA VAL A 15 -14.66 -15.15 -21.07
C VAL A 15 -14.71 -14.29 -22.33
N ASN A 16 -15.43 -13.16 -22.28
CA ASN A 16 -15.60 -12.26 -23.41
C ASN A 16 -14.64 -11.08 -23.30
N ARG A 17 -13.90 -10.82 -24.38
CA ARG A 17 -13.02 -9.66 -24.49
C ARG A 17 -13.61 -8.67 -25.48
N CYS A 18 -13.73 -7.42 -25.04
CA CYS A 18 -14.01 -6.30 -25.94
C CYS A 18 -12.67 -5.62 -26.24
N GLU A 19 -12.25 -5.64 -27.51
CA GLU A 19 -11.13 -4.83 -27.97
C GLU A 19 -11.70 -3.57 -28.62
N PRO A 20 -11.29 -2.38 -28.16
CA PRO A 20 -11.71 -1.15 -28.81
C PRO A 20 -11.15 -1.10 -30.22
N ASP A 21 -12.04 -0.91 -31.19
CA ASP A 21 -11.70 -0.65 -32.59
C ASP A 21 -11.50 0.86 -32.78
N PHE A 22 -10.28 1.25 -33.14
CA PHE A 22 -9.90 2.65 -33.30
C PHE A 22 -9.78 3.07 -34.77
N ASP A 23 -10.07 2.18 -35.74
CA ASP A 23 -9.84 2.44 -37.17
C ASP A 23 -10.56 3.72 -37.67
N HIS A 24 -11.64 4.12 -37.00
CA HIS A 24 -12.43 5.29 -37.35
C HIS A 24 -12.19 6.53 -36.46
N VAL A 25 -11.38 6.42 -35.41
CA VAL A 25 -11.16 7.49 -34.40
C VAL A 25 -9.67 7.72 -34.10
N GLN A 26 -8.77 7.13 -34.89
CA GLN A 26 -7.31 7.25 -34.75
C GLN A 26 -6.80 8.71 -34.79
N ASP A 27 -7.50 9.57 -35.54
CA ASP A 27 -7.17 10.99 -35.68
C ASP A 27 -7.99 11.89 -34.74
N ASP A 28 -8.91 11.32 -33.96
CA ASP A 28 -9.73 12.05 -32.99
C ASP A 28 -8.98 12.16 -31.65
N GLU A 29 -8.06 13.13 -31.59
CA GLU A 29 -7.27 13.42 -30.40
C GLU A 29 -8.14 13.70 -29.16
N GLU A 30 -9.32 14.30 -29.34
CA GLU A 30 -10.22 14.60 -28.24
C GLU A 30 -10.80 13.31 -27.65
N TYR A 31 -11.37 12.44 -28.49
CA TYR A 31 -11.89 11.14 -28.09
C TYR A 31 -10.84 10.27 -27.40
N LEU A 32 -9.65 10.15 -28.02
CA LEU A 32 -8.53 9.40 -27.45
C LEU A 32 -8.11 9.96 -26.09
N SER A 33 -8.07 11.30 -25.94
CA SER A 33 -7.73 11.93 -24.66
C SER A 33 -8.78 11.67 -23.57
N GLN A 34 -10.05 11.53 -23.91
CA GLN A 34 -11.14 11.28 -22.96
C GLN A 34 -11.06 9.86 -22.38
N LEU A 35 -10.69 8.86 -23.20
CA LEU A 35 -10.52 7.47 -22.74
C LEU A 35 -9.55 7.34 -21.57
N TYR A 36 -8.53 8.19 -21.54
CA TYR A 36 -7.48 8.21 -20.52
C TYR A 36 -7.69 9.25 -19.41
N ARG A 37 -8.78 10.03 -19.43
CA ARG A 37 -9.13 11.03 -18.40
C ARG A 37 -10.28 10.57 -17.51
N ARG A 38 -10.39 9.26 -17.26
CA ARG A 38 -11.44 8.69 -16.42
C ARG A 38 -11.47 9.34 -15.04
N GLN A 39 -12.65 9.78 -14.64
CA GLN A 39 -12.87 10.27 -13.29
C GLN A 39 -12.88 9.10 -12.30
N ILE A 40 -12.59 9.40 -11.04
CA ILE A 40 -12.66 8.40 -9.98
C ILE A 40 -14.10 8.29 -9.51
N GLU A 41 -14.65 7.09 -9.62
CA GLU A 41 -15.95 6.69 -9.13
C GLU A 41 -15.81 5.93 -7.80
N TYR A 42 -16.68 6.27 -6.85
CA TYR A 42 -16.79 5.58 -5.58
C TYR A 42 -18.07 4.75 -5.57
N LEU A 43 -17.90 3.43 -5.54
CA LEU A 43 -18.99 2.46 -5.61
C LEU A 43 -19.21 1.84 -4.22
N PRO A 44 -20.46 1.60 -3.79
CA PRO A 44 -20.69 0.92 -2.52
C PRO A 44 -20.26 -0.55 -2.58
N ASP A 45 -19.57 -1.03 -1.55
CA ASP A 45 -19.20 -2.44 -1.36
C ASP A 45 -20.12 -3.07 -0.30
N GLN A 46 -20.77 -4.19 -0.65
CA GLN A 46 -21.69 -4.95 0.24
C GLN A 46 -20.97 -6.06 1.04
N THR A 47 -19.69 -5.88 1.34
CA THR A 47 -18.88 -6.82 2.12
C THR A 47 -19.54 -7.12 3.47
N ARG A 48 -19.65 -8.41 3.83
CA ARG A 48 -20.19 -8.88 5.12
C ARG A 48 -19.14 -9.22 6.18
N SER A 49 -17.86 -9.14 5.84
CA SER A 49 -16.73 -9.38 6.75
C SER A 49 -15.51 -8.54 6.36
N ILE A 50 -14.91 -7.85 7.34
CA ILE A 50 -13.86 -6.86 7.04
C ILE A 50 -12.43 -7.35 7.28
N VAL A 51 -12.25 -8.32 8.18
CA VAL A 51 -10.93 -8.86 8.53
C VAL A 51 -10.58 -10.05 7.63
N ALA A 52 -9.43 -9.96 6.97
CA ALA A 52 -8.85 -11.02 6.17
C ALA A 52 -7.64 -11.65 6.89
N THR A 53 -7.43 -12.95 6.67
CA THR A 53 -6.31 -13.72 7.22
C THR A 53 -5.33 -14.14 6.14
N ASN A 54 -4.06 -14.30 6.51
CA ASN A 54 -3.03 -14.89 5.67
C ASN A 54 -2.09 -15.78 6.51
N ASP A 55 -1.36 -16.66 5.85
CA ASP A 55 -0.36 -17.59 6.39
C ASP A 55 1.03 -17.36 5.78
N SER A 56 1.24 -16.18 5.18
CA SER A 56 2.44 -15.88 4.42
C SER A 56 3.65 -15.70 5.35
N PRO A 57 4.76 -16.44 5.14
CA PRO A 57 5.97 -16.28 5.96
C PRO A 57 6.71 -14.96 5.71
N ASP A 58 6.39 -14.25 4.63
CA ASP A 58 7.09 -13.01 4.24
C ASP A 58 6.53 -11.74 4.89
N ILE A 59 5.48 -11.83 5.69
CA ILE A 59 4.90 -10.68 6.39
C ILE A 59 4.69 -10.99 7.87
N PRO A 60 4.96 -10.03 8.78
CA PRO A 60 4.97 -10.28 10.22
C PRO A 60 3.57 -10.20 10.85
N PHE A 61 2.49 -10.36 10.07
CA PHE A 61 1.12 -10.22 10.54
C PHE A 61 0.19 -11.22 9.87
N ARG A 62 -0.79 -11.71 10.64
CA ARG A 62 -1.81 -12.64 10.17
C ARG A 62 -3.09 -11.95 9.70
N TYR A 63 -3.53 -10.91 10.41
CA TYR A 63 -4.80 -10.24 10.17
C TYR A 63 -4.62 -8.90 9.47
N SER A 64 -5.50 -8.61 8.52
CA SER A 64 -5.53 -7.31 7.85
C SER A 64 -6.94 -6.80 7.59
N VAL A 65 -7.06 -5.48 7.47
CA VAL A 65 -8.29 -4.78 7.11
C VAL A 65 -8.02 -3.89 5.90
N ASN A 66 -8.88 -4.04 4.89
CA ASN A 66 -8.89 -3.20 3.69
C ASN A 66 -10.23 -2.49 3.62
N LEU A 67 -10.22 -1.18 3.87
CA LEU A 67 -11.41 -0.31 3.91
C LEU A 67 -12.01 -0.06 2.52
N TYR A 68 -11.17 -0.21 1.50
CA TYR A 68 -11.51 0.01 0.11
C TYR A 68 -11.08 -1.21 -0.71
N ARG A 69 -11.66 -1.39 -1.90
CA ARG A 69 -11.05 -2.21 -2.96
C ARG A 69 -10.65 -1.29 -4.10
N GLY A 70 -9.45 -1.50 -4.62
CA GLY A 70 -8.81 -0.55 -5.54
C GLY A 70 -8.08 0.54 -4.78
N CYS A 71 -7.26 1.31 -5.48
CA CYS A 71 -6.51 2.38 -4.86
C CYS A 71 -6.38 3.58 -5.80
N ALA A 72 -7.05 4.67 -5.41
CA ALA A 72 -7.00 5.96 -6.10
C ALA A 72 -5.60 6.58 -6.12
N HIS A 73 -4.57 6.02 -5.46
CA HIS A 73 -3.19 6.47 -5.66
C HIS A 73 -2.67 6.22 -7.08
N GLY A 74 -3.12 5.13 -7.72
CA GLY A 74 -2.72 4.77 -9.07
C GLY A 74 -1.22 4.52 -9.22
N CYS A 75 -0.56 3.84 -8.28
CA CYS A 75 0.86 3.50 -8.46
C CYS A 75 1.01 2.51 -9.63
N SER A 76 1.87 2.82 -10.61
CA SER A 76 2.05 1.98 -11.82
C SER A 76 2.48 0.55 -11.50
N TYR A 77 3.30 0.38 -10.46
CA TYR A 77 3.86 -0.89 -10.01
C TYR A 77 2.99 -1.68 -9.01
N CYS A 78 1.79 -1.20 -8.66
CA CYS A 78 1.07 -1.72 -7.51
C CYS A 78 0.73 -3.21 -7.65
N TYR A 79 1.30 -4.06 -6.79
CA TYR A 79 1.06 -5.50 -6.82
C TYR A 79 -0.41 -5.88 -6.59
N ALA A 80 -1.22 -4.98 -6.01
CA ALA A 80 -2.62 -5.23 -5.69
C ALA A 80 -3.57 -5.01 -6.88
N ARG A 81 -3.08 -4.49 -8.01
CA ARG A 81 -3.89 -4.24 -9.21
C ARG A 81 -4.65 -5.48 -9.68
N ASN A 82 -4.03 -6.64 -9.60
CA ASN A 82 -4.66 -7.91 -9.97
C ASN A 82 -5.87 -8.30 -9.09
N THR A 83 -6.05 -7.68 -7.92
CA THR A 83 -7.20 -7.99 -7.04
C THR A 83 -8.53 -7.50 -7.61
N HIS A 84 -8.50 -6.52 -8.51
CA HIS A 84 -9.69 -6.00 -9.19
C HIS A 84 -10.28 -6.99 -10.19
N GLU A 85 -9.48 -7.91 -10.71
CA GLU A 85 -9.95 -8.93 -11.65
C GLU A 85 -10.98 -9.87 -11.01
N TYR A 86 -10.87 -10.14 -9.70
CA TYR A 86 -11.89 -10.90 -8.95
C TYR A 86 -13.24 -10.20 -8.83
N LEU A 87 -13.33 -8.93 -9.23
CA LEU A 87 -14.57 -8.14 -9.23
C LEU A 87 -15.17 -7.99 -10.64
N GLY A 88 -14.63 -8.68 -11.65
CA GLY A 88 -15.01 -8.46 -13.05
C GLY A 88 -14.43 -7.16 -13.63
N LEU A 89 -13.46 -6.54 -12.96
CA LEU A 89 -12.83 -5.27 -13.37
C LEU A 89 -11.41 -5.46 -13.90
N ASN A 90 -10.88 -4.52 -14.66
CA ASN A 90 -9.51 -4.62 -15.14
C ASN A 90 -8.46 -4.18 -14.09
N ALA A 91 -7.22 -4.67 -14.24
CA ALA A 91 -6.10 -4.34 -13.34
C ALA A 91 -5.42 -2.99 -13.67
N GLY A 92 -5.80 -2.35 -14.77
CA GLY A 92 -5.26 -1.09 -15.26
C GLY A 92 -6.01 0.11 -14.70
N LEU A 93 -6.78 0.80 -15.55
CA LEU A 93 -7.52 2.01 -15.16
C LEU A 93 -8.61 1.72 -14.12
N ASP A 94 -9.36 0.62 -14.24
CA ASP A 94 -10.46 0.32 -13.30
C ASP A 94 -9.96 0.21 -11.85
N PHE A 95 -8.77 -0.36 -11.62
CA PHE A 95 -8.17 -0.45 -10.28
C PHE A 95 -8.03 0.90 -9.58
N GLU A 96 -7.75 1.94 -10.35
CA GLU A 96 -7.42 3.26 -9.81
C GLU A 96 -8.53 4.30 -10.01
N THR A 97 -9.56 3.98 -10.78
CA THR A 97 -10.73 4.84 -11.00
C THR A 97 -12.04 4.28 -10.45
N ARG A 98 -12.21 2.96 -10.31
CA ARG A 98 -13.42 2.34 -9.74
C ARG A 98 -13.11 1.82 -8.35
N ILE A 99 -13.34 2.65 -7.34
CA ILE A 99 -12.99 2.36 -5.95
C ILE A 99 -14.22 1.90 -5.19
N LEU A 100 -14.21 0.65 -4.71
CA LEU A 100 -15.29 0.11 -3.91
C LEU A 100 -15.09 0.48 -2.44
N VAL A 101 -16.11 1.06 -1.82
CA VAL A 101 -16.08 1.65 -0.47
C VAL A 101 -16.88 0.77 0.49
N LYS A 102 -16.22 0.22 1.51
CA LYS A 102 -16.86 -0.61 2.52
C LYS A 102 -17.41 0.26 3.65
N HIS A 103 -18.55 0.88 3.42
CA HIS A 103 -19.18 1.81 4.37
C HIS A 103 -19.37 1.24 5.78
N GLU A 104 -19.65 -0.06 5.88
CA GLU A 104 -19.87 -0.75 7.17
C GLU A 104 -18.56 -1.22 7.84
N ALA A 105 -17.38 -0.88 7.30
CA ALA A 105 -16.09 -1.38 7.83
C ALA A 105 -15.89 -1.18 9.34
N PRO A 106 -16.23 -0.03 9.97
CA PRO A 106 -16.10 0.15 11.42
C PRO A 106 -17.04 -0.76 12.21
N GLN A 107 -18.28 -0.94 11.74
CA GLN A 107 -19.25 -1.84 12.35
C GLN A 107 -18.77 -3.29 12.25
N LEU A 108 -18.39 -3.74 11.06
CA LEU A 108 -17.89 -5.10 10.82
C LEU A 108 -16.61 -5.39 11.63
N LEU A 109 -15.76 -4.38 11.83
CA LEU A 109 -14.56 -4.52 12.67
C LEU A 109 -14.97 -4.75 14.13
N ARG A 110 -15.90 -3.94 14.64
CA ARG A 110 -16.43 -4.11 16.00
C ARG A 110 -17.07 -5.49 16.19
N GLU A 111 -17.87 -5.93 15.22
CA GLU A 111 -18.50 -7.25 15.23
C GLU A 111 -17.44 -8.37 15.25
N TRP A 112 -16.38 -8.26 14.46
CA TRP A 112 -15.27 -9.21 14.50
C TRP A 112 -14.62 -9.28 15.89
N LEU A 113 -14.29 -8.12 16.48
CA LEU A 113 -13.66 -8.04 17.81
C LEU A 113 -14.59 -8.54 18.93
N SER A 114 -15.90 -8.58 18.71
CA SER A 114 -16.89 -9.07 19.67
C SER A 114 -16.98 -10.61 19.78
N ARG A 115 -16.38 -11.35 18.83
CA ARG A 115 -16.49 -12.81 18.75
C ARG A 115 -15.77 -13.53 19.89
N ASP A 116 -16.42 -14.47 20.55
CA ASP A 116 -15.85 -15.13 21.74
C ASP A 116 -14.50 -15.81 21.52
N ASN A 117 -14.25 -16.30 20.30
CA ASN A 117 -12.98 -16.93 19.92
C ASN A 117 -11.90 -15.94 19.43
N TRP A 118 -12.17 -14.63 19.43
CA TRP A 118 -11.16 -13.64 19.12
C TRP A 118 -10.18 -13.49 20.28
N SER A 119 -8.91 -13.74 19.98
CA SER A 119 -7.76 -13.41 20.82
C SER A 119 -7.04 -12.22 20.20
N PRO A 120 -6.71 -11.16 20.97
CA PRO A 120 -6.11 -9.95 20.42
C PRO A 120 -4.75 -10.22 19.80
N GLU A 121 -4.67 -10.00 18.49
CA GLU A 121 -3.43 -9.96 17.70
C GLU A 121 -3.42 -8.65 16.88
N PRO A 122 -2.25 -8.11 16.51
CA PRO A 122 -2.17 -6.93 15.65
C PRO A 122 -2.96 -7.08 14.35
N ILE A 123 -3.80 -6.08 14.04
CA ILE A 123 -4.52 -5.99 12.76
C ILE A 123 -3.86 -4.94 11.88
N MET A 124 -3.42 -5.35 10.69
CA MET A 124 -2.75 -4.46 9.75
C MET A 124 -3.74 -3.77 8.80
N PHE A 125 -3.75 -2.45 8.76
CA PHE A 125 -4.45 -1.66 7.75
C PHE A 125 -3.58 -1.47 6.51
N SER A 126 -4.22 -1.45 5.34
CA SER A 126 -3.58 -1.28 4.03
C SER A 126 -2.83 -2.51 3.50
N GLY A 127 -3.50 -3.68 3.47
CA GLY A 127 -2.92 -4.91 2.92
C GLY A 127 -2.88 -4.96 1.38
N VAL A 128 -3.95 -4.52 0.70
CA VAL A 128 -4.06 -4.50 -0.78
C VAL A 128 -4.66 -3.19 -1.32
N THR A 129 -4.75 -2.18 -0.47
CA THR A 129 -5.19 -0.82 -0.79
C THR A 129 -4.53 0.12 0.21
N ASP A 130 -4.54 1.43 -0.04
CA ASP A 130 -4.09 2.40 0.98
C ASP A 130 -5.31 2.93 1.75
N CYS A 131 -5.30 2.80 3.07
CA CYS A 131 -6.38 3.27 3.95
C CYS A 131 -6.49 4.80 3.99
N TYR A 132 -5.44 5.53 3.62
CA TYR A 132 -5.41 6.99 3.52
C TYR A 132 -5.33 7.50 2.07
N GLN A 133 -5.78 6.68 1.11
CA GLN A 133 -5.96 7.14 -0.28
C GLN A 133 -6.93 8.34 -0.37
N PRO A 134 -6.99 9.08 -1.50
CA PRO A 134 -7.84 10.28 -1.63
C PRO A 134 -9.30 10.13 -1.17
N ALA A 135 -9.89 8.93 -1.35
CA ALA A 135 -11.24 8.59 -0.88
C ALA A 135 -11.45 8.87 0.62
N GLU A 136 -10.41 8.63 1.43
CA GLU A 136 -10.46 8.73 2.89
C GLU A 136 -10.71 10.15 3.39
N ARG A 137 -10.45 11.18 2.57
CA ARG A 137 -10.83 12.57 2.89
C ARG A 137 -12.35 12.73 3.04
N ARG A 138 -13.11 11.98 2.26
CA ARG A 138 -14.59 12.01 2.24
C ARG A 138 -15.19 11.03 3.22
N PHE A 139 -14.75 9.78 3.22
CA PHE A 139 -15.47 8.70 3.92
C PHE A 139 -15.05 8.50 5.37
N GLN A 140 -13.83 8.90 5.76
CA GLN A 140 -13.34 8.84 7.14
C GLN A 140 -13.49 7.43 7.79
N LEU A 141 -13.38 6.38 6.98
CA LEU A 141 -13.52 4.99 7.45
C LEU A 141 -12.34 4.60 8.33
N MET A 142 -11.14 5.08 8.00
CA MET A 142 -9.95 4.80 8.80
C MET A 142 -10.07 5.44 10.18
N ARG A 143 -10.52 6.69 10.25
CA ARG A 143 -10.78 7.38 11.52
C ARG A 143 -11.78 6.59 12.37
N SER A 144 -12.91 6.21 11.79
CA SER A 144 -13.95 5.45 12.49
C SER A 144 -13.44 4.07 12.97
N CYS A 145 -12.59 3.39 12.19
CA CYS A 145 -11.94 2.15 12.63
C CYS A 145 -10.91 2.38 13.76
N LEU A 146 -10.20 3.50 13.75
CA LEU A 146 -9.28 3.87 14.85
C LEU A 146 -10.03 4.15 16.15
N GLU A 147 -11.20 4.78 16.09
CA GLU A 147 -12.07 4.97 17.26
C GLU A 147 -12.47 3.63 17.88
N VAL A 148 -12.86 2.65 17.05
CA VAL A 148 -13.13 1.28 17.51
C VAL A 148 -11.87 0.65 18.12
N ALA A 149 -10.69 0.85 17.52
CA ALA A 149 -9.44 0.31 18.05
C ALA A 149 -9.06 0.93 19.41
N VAL A 150 -9.27 2.25 19.59
CA VAL A 150 -9.06 2.97 20.86
C VAL A 150 -9.97 2.41 21.94
N GLU A 151 -11.27 2.29 21.63
CA GLU A 151 -12.29 1.78 22.56
C GLU A 151 -11.97 0.35 23.01
N CYS A 152 -11.63 -0.53 22.06
CA CYS A 152 -11.37 -1.94 22.36
C CYS A 152 -9.95 -2.20 22.86
N GLY A 153 -9.07 -1.19 22.90
CA GLY A 153 -7.64 -1.44 23.16
C GLY A 153 -7.00 -2.41 22.15
N GLN A 154 -7.49 -2.42 20.91
CA GLN A 154 -7.06 -3.36 19.87
C GLN A 154 -5.76 -2.85 19.23
N PRO A 155 -4.67 -3.63 19.24
CA PRO A 155 -3.43 -3.23 18.56
C PRO A 155 -3.59 -3.22 17.03
N VAL A 156 -3.08 -2.18 16.39
CA VAL A 156 -3.19 -1.96 14.95
C VAL A 156 -1.86 -1.53 14.32
N GLY A 157 -1.60 -2.00 13.11
CA GLY A 157 -0.50 -1.52 12.26
C GLY A 157 -1.06 -0.72 11.09
N ILE A 158 -0.36 0.31 10.65
CA ILE A 158 -0.79 1.14 9.51
C ILE A 158 0.37 1.31 8.54
N ILE A 159 0.14 1.09 7.25
CA ILE A 159 1.09 1.45 6.19
C ILE A 159 0.40 2.39 5.20
N THR A 160 1.07 3.48 4.82
CA THR A 160 0.51 4.45 3.86
C THR A 160 1.58 5.20 3.08
N LYS A 161 1.17 5.76 1.94
CA LYS A 161 1.91 6.74 1.12
C LYS A 161 1.40 8.18 1.26
N ASN A 162 0.44 8.44 2.15
CA ASN A 162 -0.23 9.73 2.20
C ASN A 162 -0.09 10.41 3.57
N ALA A 163 0.27 11.69 3.57
CA ALA A 163 0.33 12.52 4.77
C ALA A 163 -1.04 12.77 5.42
N LEU A 164 -2.13 12.31 4.78
CA LEU A 164 -3.49 12.35 5.34
C LEU A 164 -3.61 11.60 6.67
N ILE A 165 -2.70 10.66 6.97
CA ILE A 165 -2.59 10.01 8.28
C ILE A 165 -2.51 11.00 9.45
N LEU A 166 -1.96 12.19 9.22
CA LEU A 166 -1.84 13.24 10.23
C LEU A 166 -3.19 13.83 10.67
N ARG A 167 -4.26 13.63 9.91
CA ARG A 167 -5.62 14.03 10.33
C ARG A 167 -6.03 13.32 11.62
N ASP A 168 -5.61 12.07 11.78
CA ASP A 168 -6.03 11.21 12.90
C ASP A 168 -4.93 11.12 13.97
N LEU A 169 -4.04 12.12 14.03
CA LEU A 169 -2.93 12.19 14.99
C LEU A 169 -3.40 12.10 16.45
N ASP A 170 -4.58 12.65 16.76
CA ASP A 170 -5.20 12.58 18.09
C ASP A 170 -5.42 11.13 18.55
N LEU A 171 -5.98 10.29 17.66
CA LEU A 171 -6.23 8.88 17.93
C LEU A 171 -4.93 8.06 17.92
N LEU A 172 -4.03 8.35 16.97
CA LEU A 172 -2.74 7.66 16.85
C LEU A 172 -1.87 7.91 18.08
N SER A 173 -1.77 9.14 18.58
CA SER A 173 -1.03 9.45 19.81
C SER A 173 -1.65 8.80 21.05
N SER A 174 -2.99 8.69 21.11
CA SER A 174 -3.68 7.96 22.18
C SER A 174 -3.33 6.47 22.20
N LEU A 175 -3.37 5.81 21.04
CA LEU A 175 -2.97 4.41 20.88
C LEU A 175 -1.47 4.23 21.17
N ALA A 176 -0.62 5.16 20.74
CA ALA A 176 0.82 5.06 20.90
C ALA A 176 1.26 5.11 22.37
N LYS A 177 0.64 5.97 23.20
CA LYS A 177 0.85 6.00 24.66
C LYS A 177 0.59 4.65 25.34
N ARG A 178 -0.27 3.84 24.74
CA ARG A 178 -0.65 2.50 25.19
C ARG A 178 0.10 1.38 24.46
N ARG A 179 1.03 1.71 23.56
CA ARG A 179 1.73 0.76 22.67
C ARG A 179 0.79 -0.07 21.80
N LEU A 180 -0.28 0.55 21.30
CA LEU A 180 -1.32 -0.10 20.48
C LEU A 180 -1.25 0.24 19.00
N VAL A 181 -0.33 1.11 18.57
CA VAL A 181 -0.18 1.48 17.16
C VAL A 181 1.28 1.54 16.75
N ASN A 182 1.55 1.05 15.54
CA ASN A 182 2.78 1.30 14.79
C ASN A 182 2.40 1.81 13.39
N ALA A 183 3.16 2.78 12.88
CA ALA A 183 2.94 3.34 11.55
C ALA A 183 4.15 3.12 10.63
N PHE A 184 3.91 2.84 9.36
CA PHE A 184 4.91 2.78 8.31
C PHE A 184 4.56 3.76 7.20
N ILE A 185 5.49 4.64 6.86
CA ILE A 185 5.34 5.55 5.72
C ILE A 185 6.20 5.03 4.56
N SER A 186 5.58 4.75 3.42
CA SER A 186 6.31 4.30 2.24
C SER A 186 6.94 5.49 1.50
N ILE A 187 8.28 5.46 1.36
CA ILE A 187 9.06 6.46 0.62
C ILE A 187 9.89 5.72 -0.42
N THR A 188 9.52 5.89 -1.69
CA THR A 188 10.10 5.15 -2.82
C THR A 188 11.18 5.94 -3.55
N SER A 189 11.09 7.26 -3.54
CA SER A 189 12.02 8.19 -4.17
C SER A 189 11.95 9.52 -3.43
N LEU A 190 13.06 10.26 -3.41
CA LEU A 190 13.11 11.67 -3.00
C LEU A 190 13.02 12.63 -4.19
N ASP A 191 13.05 12.11 -5.43
CA ASP A 191 12.80 12.89 -6.64
C ASP A 191 11.29 13.09 -6.85
N ASP A 192 10.85 14.35 -6.70
CA ASP A 192 9.47 14.76 -6.90
C ASP A 192 8.93 14.44 -8.31
N LYS A 193 9.79 14.44 -9.34
CA LYS A 193 9.38 14.14 -10.72
C LYS A 193 9.08 12.64 -10.84
N LEU A 194 10.02 11.80 -10.45
CA LEU A 194 9.84 10.34 -10.48
C LEU A 194 8.66 9.91 -9.61
N ALA A 195 8.56 10.43 -8.38
CA ALA A 195 7.44 10.13 -7.49
C ALA A 195 6.09 10.52 -8.10
N ARG A 196 5.99 11.68 -8.77
CA ARG A 196 4.74 12.13 -9.43
C ARG A 196 4.38 11.31 -10.67
N GLU A 197 5.36 10.80 -11.40
CA GLU A 197 5.11 9.94 -12.56
C GLU A 197 4.70 8.52 -12.14
N MET A 198 5.33 8.01 -11.09
CA MET A 198 5.13 6.64 -10.61
C MET A 198 3.93 6.49 -9.66
N GLU A 199 3.63 7.53 -8.88
CA GLU A 199 2.66 7.53 -7.77
C GLU A 199 1.79 8.80 -7.78
N PRO A 200 1.03 9.04 -8.87
CA PRO A 200 0.55 10.36 -9.27
C PRO A 200 -0.37 11.08 -8.27
N ARG A 201 -1.04 10.33 -7.39
CA ARG A 201 -2.04 10.88 -6.46
C ARG A 201 -1.71 10.61 -4.99
N THR A 202 -0.47 10.25 -4.71
CA THR A 202 0.08 10.15 -3.36
C THR A 202 0.60 11.50 -2.84
N SER A 203 0.97 11.58 -1.56
CA SER A 203 1.69 12.75 -1.06
C SER A 203 3.10 12.85 -1.65
N THR A 204 3.63 14.07 -1.79
CA THR A 204 5.01 14.28 -2.25
C THR A 204 6.01 13.66 -1.26
N PRO A 205 7.22 13.26 -1.70
CA PRO A 205 8.30 12.79 -0.83
C PRO A 205 8.52 13.68 0.41
N ALA A 206 8.61 15.00 0.21
CA ALA A 206 8.76 15.94 1.31
C ALA A 206 7.59 15.94 2.30
N ALA A 207 6.34 15.80 1.82
CA ALA A 207 5.17 15.69 2.68
C ALA A 207 5.16 14.36 3.49
N ARG A 208 5.65 13.27 2.91
CA ARG A 208 5.80 11.98 3.61
C ARG A 208 6.86 12.06 4.71
N LEU A 209 8.01 12.69 4.45
CA LEU A 209 9.03 12.93 5.48
C LEU A 209 8.49 13.79 6.63
N ARG A 210 7.75 14.87 6.32
CA ARG A 210 7.06 15.66 7.37
C ARG A 210 6.05 14.85 8.16
N ALA A 211 5.38 13.88 7.53
CA ALA A 211 4.47 12.98 8.24
C ALA A 211 5.22 12.05 9.20
N VAL A 212 6.38 11.52 8.80
CA VAL A 212 7.26 10.74 9.70
C VAL A 212 7.67 11.60 10.91
N GLU A 213 8.14 12.82 10.67
CA GLU A 213 8.54 13.77 11.71
C GLU A 213 7.41 14.10 12.68
N THR A 214 6.24 14.45 12.14
CA THR A 214 5.08 14.84 12.95
C THR A 214 4.59 13.67 13.81
N LEU A 215 4.52 12.45 13.25
CA LEU A 215 4.11 11.27 13.99
C LEU A 215 5.14 10.90 15.08
N SER A 216 6.43 10.96 14.75
CA SER A 216 7.51 10.66 15.70
C SER A 216 7.52 11.65 16.87
N ASN A 217 7.40 12.95 16.59
CA ASN A 217 7.30 13.99 17.61
C ASN A 217 6.05 13.84 18.50
N ALA A 218 4.98 13.25 17.97
CA ALA A 218 3.76 12.95 18.72
C ALA A 218 3.82 11.62 19.50
N GLY A 219 4.98 10.96 19.51
CA GLY A 219 5.24 9.72 20.24
C GLY A 219 4.75 8.45 19.53
N VAL A 220 4.30 8.54 18.27
CA VAL A 220 3.89 7.37 17.49
C VAL A 220 5.13 6.64 16.97
N PRO A 221 5.32 5.34 17.24
CA PRO A 221 6.43 4.60 16.64
C PRO A 221 6.26 4.51 15.12
N VAL A 222 7.22 5.09 14.39
CA VAL A 222 7.17 5.17 12.93
C VAL A 222 8.39 4.53 12.29
N GLY A 223 8.13 3.68 11.30
CA GLY A 223 9.13 3.13 10.38
C GLY A 223 8.95 3.68 8.96
N VAL A 224 9.98 3.51 8.14
CA VAL A 224 9.91 3.83 6.70
C VAL A 224 10.01 2.56 5.87
N MET A 225 9.17 2.49 4.83
CA MET A 225 9.20 1.41 3.87
C MET A 225 9.71 1.90 2.52
N VAL A 226 10.93 1.50 2.14
CA VAL A 226 11.50 1.74 0.81
C VAL A 226 10.96 0.67 -0.15
N ALA A 227 9.71 0.85 -0.58
CA ALA A 227 8.99 -0.15 -1.37
C ALA A 227 8.07 0.44 -2.46
N PRO A 228 8.29 0.08 -3.74
CA PRO A 228 9.32 -0.85 -4.22
C PRO A 228 10.70 -0.21 -4.38
N VAL A 229 11.73 -1.03 -4.24
CA VAL A 229 13.04 -0.81 -4.87
C VAL A 229 12.97 -1.34 -6.30
N ILE A 230 13.30 -0.50 -7.27
CA ILE A 230 13.31 -0.77 -8.71
C ILE A 230 14.76 -0.60 -9.20
N PRO A 231 15.45 -1.71 -9.52
CA PRO A 231 16.84 -1.68 -9.98
C PRO A 231 17.05 -0.76 -11.19
N GLY A 232 18.05 0.12 -11.11
CA GLY A 232 18.38 1.07 -12.17
C GLY A 232 17.44 2.27 -12.29
N LEU A 233 16.47 2.42 -11.37
CA LEU A 233 15.53 3.54 -11.36
C LEU A 233 15.57 4.32 -10.04
N ASN A 234 15.34 3.68 -8.89
CA ASN A 234 15.34 4.34 -7.57
C ASN A 234 16.24 3.65 -6.52
N ASP A 235 16.87 2.53 -6.85
CA ASP A 235 17.77 1.79 -5.97
C ASP A 235 18.97 2.64 -5.51
N VAL A 236 19.43 3.55 -6.37
CA VAL A 236 20.51 4.51 -6.04
C VAL A 236 20.11 5.49 -4.92
N GLU A 237 18.83 5.65 -4.65
CA GLU A 237 18.32 6.59 -3.65
C GLU A 237 18.27 6.01 -2.23
N ILE A 238 18.45 4.68 -2.07
CA ILE A 238 18.36 3.99 -0.77
C ILE A 238 19.17 4.71 0.32
N PRO A 239 20.46 5.05 0.12
CA PRO A 239 21.23 5.77 1.13
C PRO A 239 20.59 7.08 1.61
N ARG A 240 20.14 7.92 0.66
CA ARG A 240 19.58 9.24 0.94
C ARG A 240 18.19 9.14 1.57
N ILE A 241 17.38 8.16 1.15
CA ILE A 241 16.07 7.90 1.76
C ILE A 241 16.24 7.50 3.23
N LEU A 242 17.19 6.60 3.53
CA LEU A 242 17.42 6.14 4.91
C LEU A 242 17.96 7.25 5.82
N GLU A 243 18.86 8.07 5.31
CA GLU A 243 19.35 9.26 6.03
C GLU A 243 18.21 10.25 6.32
N ALA A 244 17.42 10.62 5.31
CA ALA A 244 16.28 11.52 5.47
C ALA A 244 15.21 10.94 6.41
N ALA A 245 14.93 9.63 6.32
CA ALA A 245 14.01 8.94 7.22
C ALA A 245 14.48 9.03 8.68
N LYS A 246 15.77 8.82 8.94
CA LYS A 246 16.33 8.93 10.29
C LYS A 246 16.26 10.36 10.81
N GLN A 247 16.60 11.35 9.98
CA GLN A 247 16.51 12.77 10.34
C GLN A 247 15.08 13.18 10.68
N ALA A 248 14.08 12.62 9.97
CA ALA A 248 12.67 12.80 10.28
C ALA A 248 12.20 11.99 11.50
N GLY A 249 13.07 11.26 12.21
CA GLY A 249 12.71 10.56 13.43
C GLY A 249 12.12 9.15 13.23
N ALA A 250 12.31 8.53 12.06
CA ALA A 250 12.00 7.11 11.89
C ALA A 250 12.86 6.23 12.83
N GLN A 251 12.26 5.19 13.39
CA GLN A 251 12.90 4.25 14.31
C GLN A 251 13.37 2.97 13.62
N SER A 252 12.75 2.62 12.49
CA SER A 252 13.11 1.45 11.69
C SER A 252 12.95 1.74 10.21
N ALA A 253 13.61 0.93 9.39
CA ALA A 253 13.36 0.89 7.97
C ALA A 253 13.27 -0.54 7.44
N SER A 254 12.52 -0.71 6.37
CA SER A 254 12.48 -1.95 5.58
C SER A 254 12.38 -1.61 4.11
N TRP A 255 12.69 -2.57 3.26
CA TRP A 255 12.54 -2.43 1.81
C TRP A 255 11.79 -3.63 1.24
N VAL A 256 11.29 -3.50 0.02
CA VAL A 256 10.74 -4.60 -0.77
C VAL A 256 11.16 -4.39 -2.21
N LEU A 257 11.72 -5.41 -2.85
CA LEU A 257 12.02 -5.37 -4.27
C LEU A 257 10.71 -5.30 -5.09
N LEU A 258 10.75 -4.67 -6.25
CA LEU A 258 9.62 -4.62 -7.18
C LEU A 258 8.98 -5.99 -7.40
N ARG A 259 7.65 -6.01 -7.35
CA ARG A 259 6.81 -7.20 -7.57
C ARG A 259 5.88 -6.91 -8.74
N LEU A 260 5.92 -7.78 -9.75
CA LEU A 260 5.13 -7.65 -10.97
C LEU A 260 4.27 -8.91 -11.21
N PRO A 261 3.38 -9.28 -10.27
CA PRO A 261 2.55 -10.45 -10.49
C PRO A 261 1.59 -10.23 -11.65
N LEU A 262 1.57 -11.16 -12.60
CA LEU A 262 0.45 -11.33 -13.54
C LEU A 262 0.19 -10.03 -14.32
N THR A 263 -1.03 -9.51 -14.30
CA THR A 263 -1.49 -8.31 -15.03
C THR A 263 -0.80 -7.01 -14.57
N VAL A 264 -0.03 -7.03 -13.48
CA VAL A 264 0.78 -5.88 -13.03
C VAL A 264 1.99 -5.67 -13.94
N GLU A 265 2.60 -6.74 -14.44
CA GLU A 265 3.77 -6.68 -15.31
C GLU A 265 3.55 -5.83 -16.57
N PRO A 266 2.53 -6.09 -17.42
CA PRO A 266 2.31 -5.29 -18.61
C PRO A 266 1.98 -3.83 -18.29
N VAL A 267 1.25 -3.55 -17.20
CA VAL A 267 0.96 -2.18 -16.74
C VAL A 267 2.24 -1.43 -16.40
N PHE A 268 3.17 -2.08 -15.70
CA PHE A 268 4.45 -1.47 -15.35
C PHE A 268 5.35 -1.27 -16.57
N GLN A 269 5.42 -2.25 -17.49
CA GLN A 269 6.23 -2.14 -18.71
C GLN A 269 5.75 -0.98 -19.59
N GLU A 270 4.44 -0.87 -19.82
CA GLU A 270 3.85 0.26 -20.56
C GLU A 270 4.25 1.60 -19.91
N TRP A 271 4.06 1.71 -18.60
CA TRP A 271 4.39 2.92 -17.87
C TRP A 271 5.88 3.27 -18.01
N LEU A 272 6.77 2.28 -17.89
CA LEU A 272 8.20 2.47 -17.95
C LEU A 272 8.64 2.91 -19.35
N GLN A 273 8.12 2.28 -20.40
CA GLN A 273 8.43 2.64 -21.80
C GLN A 273 7.96 4.05 -22.14
N ARG A 274 6.76 4.43 -21.67
CA ARG A 274 6.20 5.76 -21.93
C ARG A 274 6.90 6.88 -21.15
N THR A 275 7.27 6.63 -19.89
CA THR A 275 7.79 7.68 -19.00
C THR A 275 9.31 7.73 -18.91
N GLN A 276 9.98 6.60 -19.13
CA GLN A 276 11.43 6.44 -19.04
C GLN A 276 12.01 5.73 -20.28
N PRO A 277 11.68 6.17 -21.52
CA PRO A 277 12.01 5.43 -22.75
C PRO A 277 13.52 5.18 -22.92
N SER A 278 14.35 6.15 -22.53
CA SER A 278 15.81 6.07 -22.68
C SER A 278 16.47 5.02 -21.76
N THR A 279 15.81 4.63 -20.67
CA THR A 279 16.36 3.69 -19.67
C THR A 279 15.52 2.43 -19.49
N ALA A 280 14.36 2.33 -20.16
CA ALA A 280 13.40 1.25 -20.01
C ALA A 280 14.04 -0.13 -20.19
N GLU A 281 14.72 -0.38 -21.31
CA GLU A 281 15.37 -1.68 -21.59
C GLU A 281 16.41 -2.05 -20.53
N LYS A 282 17.19 -1.07 -20.06
CA LYS A 282 18.18 -1.29 -19.01
C LYS A 282 17.50 -1.67 -17.69
N VAL A 283 16.44 -0.96 -17.30
CA VAL A 283 15.69 -1.25 -16.06
C VAL A 283 15.04 -2.63 -16.14
N LEU A 284 14.41 -2.99 -17.27
CA LEU A 284 13.83 -4.33 -17.47
C LEU A 284 14.89 -5.44 -17.40
N ALA A 285 16.06 -5.23 -18.01
CA ALA A 285 17.16 -6.18 -17.93
C ALA A 285 17.65 -6.37 -16.48
N LEU A 286 17.77 -5.29 -15.71
CA LEU A 286 18.17 -5.37 -14.30
C LEU A 286 17.11 -6.06 -13.43
N ILE A 287 15.82 -5.81 -13.67
CA ILE A 287 14.73 -6.54 -13.00
C ILE A 287 14.87 -8.05 -13.26
N ARG A 288 15.08 -8.46 -14.52
CA ARG A 288 15.29 -9.87 -14.87
C ARG A 288 16.50 -10.49 -14.17
N GLN A 289 17.59 -9.74 -14.03
CA GLN A 289 18.78 -10.19 -13.31
C GLN A 289 18.56 -10.41 -11.80
N THR A 290 17.51 -9.84 -11.22
CA THR A 290 17.13 -10.09 -9.82
C THR A 290 16.25 -11.33 -9.63
N ARG A 291 15.98 -12.09 -10.71
CA ARG A 291 14.95 -13.14 -10.80
C ARG A 291 15.30 -14.24 -11.80
N ASP A 292 16.59 -14.52 -11.97
CA ASP A 292 17.09 -15.58 -12.86
C ASP A 292 16.52 -15.51 -14.30
N GLY A 293 16.35 -14.29 -14.81
CA GLY A 293 15.85 -14.02 -16.16
C GLY A 293 14.35 -13.71 -16.25
N GLN A 294 13.57 -13.96 -15.20
CA GLN A 294 12.12 -13.73 -15.17
C GLN A 294 11.76 -12.30 -14.75
N MET A 295 10.56 -11.84 -15.07
CA MET A 295 10.08 -10.53 -14.59
C MET A 295 9.53 -10.57 -13.16
N TYR A 296 9.06 -11.74 -12.71
CA TYR A 296 8.54 -11.93 -11.37
C TYR A 296 8.68 -13.39 -10.94
N ASP A 297 8.95 -13.58 -9.66
CA ASP A 297 8.95 -14.86 -8.97
C ASP A 297 8.00 -14.76 -7.77
N SER A 298 7.05 -15.69 -7.68
CA SER A 298 6.05 -15.74 -6.62
C SER A 298 6.47 -16.54 -5.39
N GLU A 299 7.62 -17.23 -5.43
CA GLU A 299 8.11 -18.05 -4.33
C GLU A 299 8.30 -17.24 -3.04
N TRP A 300 7.91 -17.83 -1.91
CA TRP A 300 8.12 -17.23 -0.59
C TRP A 300 9.61 -17.03 -0.31
N GLY A 301 9.93 -15.98 0.46
CA GLY A 301 11.30 -15.51 0.67
C GLY A 301 11.87 -14.77 -0.54
N GLN A 302 11.67 -15.29 -1.75
CA GLN A 302 12.21 -14.70 -2.97
C GLN A 302 11.41 -13.49 -3.43
N ARG A 303 10.08 -13.56 -3.50
CA ARG A 303 9.23 -12.53 -4.13
C ARG A 303 9.44 -11.10 -3.63
N GLN A 304 9.91 -10.88 -2.40
CA GLN A 304 10.19 -9.54 -1.86
C GLN A 304 11.68 -9.13 -1.89
N ARG A 305 12.60 -10.06 -2.15
CA ARG A 305 14.05 -9.86 -1.98
C ARG A 305 14.83 -10.04 -3.28
N GLY A 306 14.39 -10.95 -4.15
CA GLY A 306 15.11 -11.32 -5.36
C GLY A 306 16.36 -12.15 -5.09
N SER A 307 16.92 -12.68 -6.18
CA SER A 307 18.14 -13.48 -6.23
C SER A 307 19.22 -12.77 -7.09
N GLY A 308 20.44 -13.30 -7.06
CA GLY A 308 21.53 -12.82 -7.93
C GLY A 308 22.27 -11.57 -7.47
N PRO A 309 23.33 -11.15 -8.21
CA PRO A 309 24.27 -10.11 -7.78
C PRO A 309 23.62 -8.74 -7.56
N ILE A 310 22.65 -8.36 -8.39
CA ILE A 310 21.96 -7.07 -8.28
C ILE A 310 21.11 -7.02 -7.01
N ALA A 311 20.38 -8.09 -6.68
CA ALA A 311 19.60 -8.17 -5.46
C ALA A 311 20.49 -8.18 -4.21
N GLU A 312 21.64 -8.87 -4.27
CA GLU A 312 22.65 -8.86 -3.21
C GLU A 312 23.23 -7.47 -2.97
N GLN A 313 23.54 -6.74 -4.05
CA GLN A 313 24.03 -5.37 -3.97
C GLN A 313 23.00 -4.46 -3.30
N ILE A 314 21.74 -4.51 -3.73
CA ILE A 314 20.65 -3.74 -3.12
C ILE A 314 20.52 -4.07 -1.63
N ARG A 315 20.55 -5.35 -1.27
CA ARG A 315 20.47 -5.81 0.12
C ARG A 315 21.63 -5.29 0.95
N SER A 316 22.86 -5.40 0.43
CA SER A 316 24.07 -4.95 1.10
C SER A 316 24.06 -3.44 1.32
N VAL A 317 23.70 -2.66 0.30
CA VAL A 317 23.55 -1.20 0.40
C VAL A 317 22.50 -0.86 1.47
N PHE A 318 21.32 -1.47 1.41
CA PHE A 318 20.28 -1.23 2.40
C PHE A 318 20.77 -1.56 3.83
N GLN A 319 21.40 -2.70 4.04
CA GLN A 319 21.89 -3.12 5.36
C GLN A 319 22.95 -2.17 5.92
N ILE A 320 23.94 -1.80 5.11
CA ILE A 320 25.03 -0.89 5.52
C ILE A 320 24.46 0.47 5.93
N PHE A 321 23.60 1.06 5.10
CA PHE A 321 23.04 2.38 5.37
C PHE A 321 21.95 2.35 6.45
N SER A 322 21.22 1.25 6.60
CA SER A 322 20.27 1.06 7.70
C SER A 322 21.01 1.00 9.03
N ARG A 323 22.11 0.25 9.12
CA ARG A 323 22.97 0.21 10.31
C ARG A 323 23.61 1.57 10.61
N LYS A 324 24.19 2.22 9.59
CA LYS A 324 24.81 3.55 9.72
C LYS A 324 23.84 4.58 10.32
N ASN A 325 22.56 4.50 9.95
CA ASN A 325 21.52 5.42 10.43
C ASN A 325 20.77 4.89 11.67
N GLY A 326 21.10 3.72 12.22
CA GLY A 326 20.42 3.14 13.37
C GLY A 326 18.93 2.82 13.09
N LEU A 327 18.64 2.23 11.93
CA LEU A 327 17.31 1.85 11.44
C LEU A 327 17.10 0.33 11.30
N GLU A 328 18.09 -0.48 11.70
CA GLU A 328 18.06 -1.95 11.57
C GLU A 328 17.12 -2.66 12.57
N GLY A 329 16.61 -1.94 13.57
CA GLY A 329 15.69 -2.47 14.57
C GLY A 329 14.26 -2.64 14.06
N CYS A 330 13.44 -3.32 14.87
CA CYS A 330 11.98 -3.35 14.70
C CYS A 330 11.33 -2.21 15.49
N LEU A 331 10.12 -1.81 15.09
CA LEU A 331 9.30 -0.98 15.96
C LEU A 331 8.92 -1.75 17.24
N PRO A 332 8.59 -1.05 18.34
CA PRO A 332 8.17 -1.70 19.58
C PRO A 332 7.00 -2.67 19.35
N SER A 333 7.03 -3.82 20.03
CA SER A 333 5.94 -4.78 20.00
C SER A 333 4.65 -4.16 20.53
N LEU A 334 3.54 -4.45 19.86
CA LEU A 334 2.23 -3.95 20.24
C LEU A 334 1.66 -4.74 21.42
N ASP A 335 0.97 -4.04 22.31
CA ASP A 335 0.40 -4.60 23.54
C ASP A 335 -0.97 -5.23 23.28
N THR A 336 -1.09 -6.54 23.45
CA THR A 336 -2.36 -7.27 23.28
C THR A 336 -3.13 -7.43 24.60
N ALA A 337 -2.51 -7.18 25.75
CA ALA A 337 -3.10 -7.42 27.06
C ALA A 337 -4.15 -6.36 27.45
N GLN A 338 -4.12 -5.19 26.80
CA GLN A 338 -5.07 -4.11 27.04
C GLN A 338 -6.39 -4.25 26.27
N PHE A 339 -6.56 -5.34 25.52
CA PHE A 339 -7.77 -5.56 24.75
C PHE A 339 -8.98 -5.76 25.66
N VAL A 340 -10.03 -5.00 25.37
CA VAL A 340 -11.35 -5.13 25.99
C VAL A 340 -12.35 -5.40 24.89
N ARG A 341 -13.06 -6.51 25.03
CA ARG A 341 -14.09 -6.91 24.07
C ARG A 341 -15.21 -5.87 24.04
N PRO A 342 -15.62 -5.36 22.86
CA PRO A 342 -16.72 -4.41 22.78
C PRO A 342 -18.04 -5.09 23.17
N LEU A 343 -18.94 -4.34 23.80
CA LEU A 343 -20.32 -4.80 24.01
C LEU A 343 -21.00 -4.98 22.64
N PRO A 344 -21.75 -6.08 22.42
CA PRO A 344 -22.57 -6.25 21.23
C PRO A 344 -23.61 -5.13 21.14
N LYS A 345 -23.73 -4.46 19.98
CA LYS A 345 -24.77 -3.43 19.77
C LYS A 345 -26.19 -4.02 19.69
N THR A 346 -26.31 -5.32 19.40
CA THR A 346 -27.59 -6.04 19.32
C THR A 346 -27.57 -7.25 20.25
N GLY A 347 -28.26 -7.12 21.39
CA GLY A 347 -28.93 -8.22 22.10
C GLY A 347 -28.06 -9.33 22.69
N GLN A 348 -27.54 -9.09 23.89
CA GLN A 348 -27.75 -9.88 25.13
C GLN A 348 -26.68 -9.39 26.13
N LEU A 349 -27.11 -8.85 27.28
CA LEU A 349 -26.20 -8.56 28.37
C LEU A 349 -25.46 -9.87 28.70
N ARG A 350 -24.12 -9.87 28.63
CA ARG A 350 -23.33 -11.01 29.08
C ARG A 350 -23.58 -11.16 30.58
N LEU A 351 -24.35 -12.18 30.95
CA LEU A 351 -24.56 -12.54 32.35
C LEU A 351 -23.30 -13.26 32.83
N PHE A 352 -22.53 -12.52 33.63
CA PHE A 352 -21.40 -12.93 34.49
C PHE A 352 -20.10 -13.33 33.80
#